data_AF-D9UV75-F1
#
_entry.id   AF-D9UV75-F1
#
_cell.length_a   1.000
_cell.length_b   1.000
_cell.length_c   1.000
_cell.angle_alpha   90.00
_cell.angle_beta   90.00
_cell.angle_gamma   90.00
#
_symmetry.space_group_name_H-M   'P 1'
#
loop_
_entity.id
_entity.type
_entity.pdbx_description
1 polymer ?
#
loop_
_entity_poly.entity_id
_entity_poly.type
_entity_poly.pdbx_seq_one_letter_code
_entity_poly.pdbx_strand_id
1 'polypeptide(L)'
;MPNEEEMTLEATLNETIKLLMTRTGRRQNDVAQVVGITRGSLSQRLLGNSSWKLNDLPAVAALFGLTVTELLSGYAAIAQADRLPPAARS
;
A
#
# COMPACT_ATOMS: atom_id res chain seq x y z
N MET A 1 4.89 -14.37 26.78
CA MET A 1 4.82 -13.19 25.89
C MET A 1 3.61 -13.41 25.00
N PRO A 2 2.61 -12.53 24.95
CA PRO A 2 1.64 -12.64 23.87
C PRO A 2 2.42 -12.50 22.56
N ASN A 3 2.16 -13.42 21.62
CA ASN A 3 2.81 -13.50 20.32
C ASN A 3 2.92 -12.11 19.70
N GLU A 4 4.08 -11.78 19.16
CA GLU A 4 4.14 -10.87 18.01
C GLU A 4 3.14 -11.44 17.01
N GLU A 5 1.96 -10.82 16.87
CA GLU A 5 0.98 -11.24 15.88
C GLU A 5 1.74 -11.29 14.55
N GLU A 6 1.91 -12.49 13.97
CA GLU A 6 2.53 -12.64 12.66
C GLU A 6 1.81 -11.68 11.71
N MET A 7 2.49 -10.58 11.37
CA MET A 7 1.92 -9.56 10.53
C MET A 7 1.61 -10.21 9.19
N THR A 8 0.32 -10.32 8.88
CA THR A 8 -0.07 -10.94 7.62
C THR A 8 0.48 -10.13 6.46
N LEU A 9 0.72 -10.78 5.32
CA LEU A 9 1.16 -10.07 4.11
C LEU A 9 0.19 -8.95 3.72
N GLU A 10 -1.11 -9.13 3.97
CA GLU A 10 -2.12 -8.09 3.75
C GLU A 10 -1.98 -6.92 4.74
N ALA A 11 -1.65 -7.18 6.00
CA ALA A 11 -1.38 -6.12 6.98
C ALA A 11 -0.16 -5.28 6.56
N THR A 12 0.94 -5.94 6.17
CA THR A 12 2.15 -5.29 5.65
C THR A 12 1.86 -4.48 4.39
N LEU A 13 1.07 -5.03 3.45
CA LEU A 13 0.64 -4.33 2.24
C LEU A 13 -0.19 -3.08 2.58
N ASN A 14 -1.16 -3.22 3.49
CA ASN A 14 -2.02 -2.12 3.91
C ASN A 14 -1.24 -0.98 4.58
N GLU A 15 -0.31 -1.32 5.46
CA GLU A 15 0.58 -0.34 6.09
C GLU A 15 1.45 0.36 5.05
N THR A 16 2.05 -0.40 4.15
CA THR A 16 2.90 0.13 3.07
C THR A 16 2.14 1.12 2.20
N ILE A 17 0.92 0.78 1.76
CA ILE A 17 0.07 1.68 0.99
C ILE A 17 -0.26 2.96 1.77
N LYS A 18 -0.57 2.86 3.07
CA LYS A 18 -0.85 4.04 3.92
C LYS A 18 0.37 4.97 4.01
N LEU A 19 1.55 4.43 4.27
CA LEU A 19 2.78 5.22 4.37
C LEU A 19 3.18 5.85 3.03
N LEU A 20 3.02 5.12 1.92
CA LEU A 20 3.26 5.65 0.58
C LEU A 20 2.26 6.77 0.24
N MET A 21 0.99 6.63 0.60
CA MET A 21 -0.02 7.71 0.44
C MET A 21 0.40 8.97 1.21
N THR A 22 0.75 8.83 2.50
CA THR A 22 1.23 9.95 3.32
C THR A 22 2.45 10.61 2.69
N ARG A 23 3.44 9.81 2.27
CA ARG A 23 4.67 10.31 1.66
C ARG A 23 4.41 11.07 0.37
N THR A 24 3.57 10.53 -0.50
CA THR A 24 3.31 11.10 -1.84
C THR A 24 2.19 12.13 -1.87
N GLY A 25 1.52 12.38 -0.74
CA GLY A 25 0.34 13.25 -0.67
C GLY A 25 -0.90 12.68 -1.34
N ARG A 26 -0.88 11.39 -1.73
CA ARG A 26 -2.01 10.71 -2.36
C ARG A 26 -3.10 10.39 -1.33
N ARG A 27 -4.34 10.40 -1.80
CA ARG A 27 -5.55 10.09 -1.02
C ARG A 27 -6.03 8.68 -1.34
N GLN A 28 -6.88 8.13 -0.48
CA GLN A 28 -7.57 6.87 -0.74
C GLN A 28 -8.33 6.87 -2.08
N ASN A 29 -8.87 8.01 -2.52
CA ASN A 29 -9.54 8.09 -3.83
C ASN A 29 -8.59 7.77 -4.99
N ASP A 30 -7.33 8.18 -4.91
CA ASP A 30 -6.36 7.96 -5.99
C ASP A 30 -6.03 6.47 -6.14
N VAL A 31 -5.85 5.77 -5.01
CA VAL A 31 -5.63 4.31 -4.99
C VAL A 31 -6.90 3.56 -5.42
N ALA A 32 -8.07 3.99 -4.97
CA ALA A 32 -9.34 3.36 -5.32
C ALA A 32 -9.62 3.48 -6.83
N GLN A 33 -9.30 4.63 -7.42
CA GLN A 33 -9.48 4.90 -8.84
C GLN A 33 -8.62 3.97 -9.71
N VAL A 34 -7.34 3.76 -9.40
CA VAL A 34 -6.48 2.87 -10.21
C VAL A 34 -6.85 1.40 -10.09
N VAL A 35 -7.48 1.00 -8.98
CA VAL A 35 -7.98 -0.36 -8.76
C VAL A 35 -9.38 -0.56 -9.39
N GLY A 36 -10.11 0.52 -9.68
CA GLY A 36 -11.48 0.45 -10.19
C GLY A 36 -12.53 0.11 -9.13
N ILE A 37 -12.29 0.52 -7.89
CA ILE A 37 -13.22 0.31 -6.76
C ILE A 37 -13.64 1.64 -6.13
N THR A 38 -14.64 1.58 -5.23
CA THR A 38 -15.03 2.75 -4.45
C THR A 38 -14.02 3.06 -3.35
N ARG A 39 -13.96 4.32 -2.90
CA ARG A 39 -13.19 4.72 -1.71
C ARG A 39 -13.58 3.92 -0.47
N GLY A 40 -14.87 3.64 -0.29
CA GLY A 40 -15.38 2.84 0.83
C GLY A 40 -14.82 1.43 0.82
N SER A 41 -14.83 0.78 -0.35
CA SER A 41 -14.22 -0.55 -0.56
C SER A 41 -12.72 -0.54 -0.27
N LEU A 42 -11.99 0.49 -0.73
CA LEU A 42 -10.57 0.63 -0.39
C LEU A 42 -10.37 0.81 1.12
N SER A 43 -11.19 1.63 1.78
CA SER A 43 -11.10 1.84 3.22
C SER A 43 -11.27 0.53 3.99
N GLN A 44 -12.21 -0.33 3.59
CA GLN A 44 -12.39 -1.66 4.20
C GLN A 44 -11.15 -2.53 4.01
N ARG A 45 -10.52 -2.50 2.83
CA ARG A 45 -9.25 -3.22 2.59
C ARG A 45 -8.13 -2.73 3.48
N LEU A 46 -7.94 -1.41 3.56
CA LEU A 46 -6.89 -0.79 4.39
C LEU A 46 -7.11 -1.00 5.90
N LEU A 47 -8.34 -1.31 6.32
CA LEU A 47 -8.67 -1.69 7.70
C LEU A 47 -8.50 -3.21 7.95
N GLY A 48 -8.24 -4.01 6.92
CA GLY A 48 -8.15 -5.47 7.03
C GLY A 48 -9.50 -6.19 6.99
N ASN A 49 -10.60 -5.48 6.71
CA ASN A 49 -11.94 -6.05 6.66
C ASN A 49 -12.28 -6.69 5.29
N SER A 50 -11.38 -6.59 4.32
CA SER A 50 -11.57 -7.15 2.98
C SER A 50 -10.21 -7.40 2.32
N SER A 51 -10.09 -8.53 1.62
CA SER A 51 -8.84 -8.93 0.99
C SER A 51 -8.56 -8.21 -0.34
N TRP A 52 -7.29 -8.16 -0.69
CA TRP A 52 -6.81 -7.71 -1.99
C TRP A 52 -6.91 -8.83 -3.03
N LYS A 53 -7.23 -8.48 -4.28
CA LYS A 53 -7.02 -9.42 -5.40
C LYS A 53 -5.61 -9.23 -5.93
N LEU A 54 -4.94 -10.31 -6.31
CA LEU A 54 -3.59 -10.24 -6.89
C LEU A 54 -3.54 -9.30 -8.12
N ASN A 55 -4.59 -9.30 -8.94
CA ASN A 55 -4.70 -8.43 -10.12
C ASN A 55 -4.87 -6.93 -9.78
N ASP A 56 -5.16 -6.57 -8.53
CA ASP A 56 -5.23 -5.17 -8.10
C ASP A 56 -3.82 -4.60 -7.87
N LEU A 57 -2.85 -5.46 -7.47
CA LEU A 57 -1.53 -5.04 -7.02
C LEU A 57 -0.69 -4.33 -8.10
N PRO A 58 -0.68 -4.76 -9.39
CA PRO A 58 0.08 -4.05 -10.42
C PRO A 58 -0.32 -2.58 -10.56
N ALA A 59 -1.61 -2.26 -10.49
CA ALA A 59 -2.10 -0.89 -10.61
C ALA A 59 -1.70 -0.02 -9.40
N VAL A 60 -1.77 -0.59 -8.20
CA VAL A 60 -1.34 0.09 -6.97
C VAL A 60 0.19 0.31 -6.97
N ALA A 61 0.97 -0.69 -7.37
CA ALA A 61 2.43 -0.57 -7.44
C ALA A 61 2.85 0.52 -8.45
N ALA A 62 2.22 0.52 -9.64
CA ALA A 62 2.47 1.52 -10.67
C ALA A 62 2.14 2.95 -10.22
N LEU A 63 1.08 3.13 -9.42
CA LEU A 63 0.72 4.44 -8.83
C LEU A 63 1.88 5.05 -8.01
N PHE A 64 2.69 4.20 -7.37
CA PHE A 64 3.83 4.64 -6.56
C PHE A 64 5.19 4.49 -7.27
N GLY A 65 5.22 4.10 -8.55
CA GLY A 65 6.47 3.89 -9.30
C GLY A 65 7.27 2.67 -8.83
N LEU A 66 6.57 1.66 -8.29
CA LEU A 66 7.13 0.42 -7.75
C LEU A 66 6.70 -0.79 -8.59
N THR A 67 7.45 -1.87 -8.44
CA THR A 67 7.06 -3.24 -8.81
C THR A 67 6.15 -3.85 -7.73
N VAL A 68 5.41 -4.90 -8.08
CA VAL A 68 4.56 -5.62 -7.12
C VAL A 68 5.39 -6.23 -5.98
N THR A 69 6.59 -6.73 -6.27
CA THR A 69 7.48 -7.30 -5.26
C THR A 69 8.03 -6.25 -4.31
N GLU A 70 8.39 -5.06 -4.80
CA GLU A 70 8.75 -3.93 -3.94
C GLU A 70 7.57 -3.53 -3.05
N LEU A 71 6.36 -3.43 -3.60
CA LEU A 71 5.16 -3.10 -2.82
C LEU A 71 4.90 -4.11 -1.69
N LEU A 72 5.05 -5.41 -1.97
CA LEU A 72 4.87 -6.48 -0.98
C LEU A 72 6.03 -6.60 0.02
N SER A 73 7.22 -6.08 -0.31
CA SER A 73 8.40 -6.14 0.57
C SER A 73 8.27 -5.27 1.84
N GLY A 74 7.31 -4.36 1.88
CA GLY A 74 7.09 -3.47 3.00
C GLY A 74 7.80 -2.12 2.86
N TYR A 75 7.24 -1.08 3.48
CA TYR A 75 7.78 0.28 3.41
C TYR A 75 9.25 0.37 3.85
N ALA A 76 9.63 -0.33 4.92
CA ALA A 76 11.01 -0.33 5.42
C ALA A 76 12.01 -0.93 4.43
N ALA A 77 11.64 -1.97 3.69
CA ALA A 77 12.50 -2.57 2.67
C ALA A 77 12.65 -1.65 1.45
N ILE A 78 11.56 -1.02 1.02
CA ILE A 78 11.59 0.00 -0.05
C ILE A 78 12.51 1.17 0.33
N ALA A 79 12.46 1.60 1.60
CA ALA A 79 13.32 2.65 2.14
C ALA A 79 14.80 2.25 2.13
N GLN A 80 15.12 1.04 2.58
CA GLN A 80 16.49 0.52 2.58
C GLN A 80 17.07 0.36 1.16
N ALA A 81 16.22 0.06 0.19
CA ALA A 81 16.61 -0.03 -1.22
C ALA A 81 16.73 1.33 -1.92
N ASP A 82 16.48 2.45 -1.24
CA ASP A 82 16.40 3.80 -1.82
C ASP A 82 15.39 3.90 -2.99
N ARG A 83 14.26 3.18 -2.86
CA ARG A 83 13.20 3.09 -3.88
C ARG A 83 11.93 3.83 -3.51
N LEU A 84 11.94 4.57 -2.40
CA LEU A 84 10.77 5.35 -2.00
C LEU A 84 10.44 6.42 -3.05
N PRO A 85 9.16 6.62 -3.40
CA PRO A 85 8.78 7.70 -4.32
C PRO A 85 9.14 9.07 -3.73
N PRO A 86 9.21 10.14 -4.53
CA PRO A 86 9.44 11.49 -4.00
C PRO A 86 8.38 11.87 -2.97
N ALA A 87 8.80 12.57 -1.90
CA ALA A 87 7.87 13.15 -0.96
C ALA A 87 7.05 14.27 -1.63
N ALA A 88 5.79 14.43 -1.23
CA ALA A 88 4.97 15.57 -1.64
C ALA A 88 5.71 16.87 -1.29
N ARG A 89 5.72 17.82 -2.21
CA ARG A 89 6.25 19.16 -1.91
C ARG A 89 5.29 19.84 -0.93
N SER A 90 5.83 20.25 0.21
CA SER A 90 5.15 21.07 1.22
C SER A 90 4.78 22.44 0.67
#